data_AF-A0A3D5BMU2-F1
#
_entry.id   AF-A0A3D5BMU2-F1
#
_cell.length_a   1.000
_cell.length_b   1.000
_cell.length_c   1.000
_cell.angle_alpha   90.00
_cell.angle_beta   90.00
_cell.angle_gamma   90.00
#
_symmetry.space_group_name_H-M   'P 1'
#
loop_
_entity.id
_entity.type
_entity.pdbx_description
1 polymer ?
#
loop_
_entity_poly.entity_id
_entity_poly.type
_entity_poly.pdbx_seq_one_letter_code
_entity_poly.pdbx_strand_id
1 'polypeptide(L)'
;MTGPRHTRAWLLLAAAVPFSVYAALFFGSYPLPAGAIHEALAAWLRGGPETQDLVIVRDIRLGRIILSFLTGSALAVSGGVFQGLLRNPLADPFTLGISSGAACGAALALGLGWTLPGLSALPLAAL
;
A
#
# COMPACT_ATOMS: atom_id res chain seq x y z
N MET A 1 23.73 -8.54 -20.73
CA MET A 1 23.21 -9.78 -21.36
C MET A 1 21.72 -9.96 -21.06
N THR A 2 20.86 -9.02 -21.46
CA THR A 2 19.39 -9.12 -21.29
C THR A 2 18.75 -9.39 -22.65
N GLY A 3 18.24 -10.60 -22.85
CA GLY A 3 17.53 -10.95 -24.08
C GLY A 3 16.16 -10.25 -24.21
N PRO A 4 15.56 -10.19 -25.42
CA PRO A 4 14.30 -9.49 -25.69
C PRO A 4 13.10 -9.99 -24.87
N ARG A 5 13.19 -11.19 -24.28
CA ARG A 5 12.17 -11.77 -23.39
C ARG A 5 12.11 -11.09 -22.02
N HIS A 6 13.24 -10.66 -21.46
CA HIS A 6 13.28 -10.01 -20.14
C HIS A 6 12.76 -8.57 -20.22
N THR A 7 13.09 -7.84 -21.29
CA THR A 7 12.55 -6.49 -21.53
C THR A 7 11.03 -6.50 -21.60
N ARG A 8 10.44 -7.48 -22.28
CA ARG A 8 8.97 -7.66 -22.33
C ARG A 8 8.38 -7.91 -20.94
N ALA A 9 9.02 -8.75 -20.12
CA ALA A 9 8.55 -9.02 -18.76
C ALA A 9 8.53 -7.75 -17.88
N TRP A 10 9.60 -6.94 -17.92
CA TRP A 10 9.65 -5.68 -17.19
C TRP A 10 8.59 -4.68 -17.66
N LEU A 11 8.34 -4.59 -18.96
CA LEU A 11 7.30 -3.74 -19.52
C LEU A 11 5.89 -4.20 -19.09
N LEU A 12 5.64 -5.50 -19.06
CA LEU A 12 4.37 -6.05 -18.58
C LEU A 12 4.13 -5.75 -17.10
N LEU A 13 5.15 -5.91 -16.25
CA LEU A 13 5.05 -5.58 -14.82
C LEU A 13 4.84 -4.07 -14.61
N ALA A 14 5.57 -3.23 -15.35
CA ALA A 14 5.41 -1.79 -15.30
C ALA A 14 4.01 -1.33 -15.73
N ALA A 15 3.38 -2.02 -16.69
CA ALA A 15 2.01 -1.76 -17.11
C ALA A 15 0.95 -2.33 -16.16
N ALA A 16 1.24 -3.46 -15.51
CA ALA A 16 0.33 -4.11 -14.58
C ALA A 16 0.08 -3.29 -13.31
N VAL A 17 1.07 -2.52 -12.84
CA VAL A 17 0.95 -1.66 -11.65
C VAL A 17 -0.09 -0.54 -11.80
N PRO A 18 -0.02 0.35 -12.81
CA PRO A 18 -1.03 1.40 -12.97
C PRO A 18 -2.41 0.80 -13.29
N PHE A 19 -2.45 -0.33 -14.01
CA PHE A 19 -3.70 -1.04 -14.27
C PHE A 19 -4.33 -1.57 -12.97
N SER A 20 -3.55 -2.17 -12.07
CA SER A 20 -4.07 -2.69 -10.80
C SER A 20 -4.53 -1.58 -9.86
N VAL A 21 -3.81 -0.45 -9.84
CA VAL A 21 -4.21 0.77 -9.09
C VAL A 21 -5.55 1.30 -9.59
N TYR A 22 -5.73 1.40 -10.92
CA TYR A 22 -6.99 1.84 -11.51
C TYR A 22 -8.13 0.84 -11.25
N ALA A 23 -7.88 -0.46 -11.42
CA ALA A 23 -8.86 -1.51 -11.14
C ALA A 23 -9.30 -1.49 -9.67
N ALA A 24 -8.38 -1.23 -8.74
CA ALA A 24 -8.68 -1.16 -7.31
C ALA A 24 -9.68 -0.05 -6.94
N LEU A 25 -9.84 0.99 -7.77
CA LEU A 25 -10.85 2.04 -7.55
C LEU A 25 -12.28 1.51 -7.66
N PHE A 26 -12.51 0.43 -8.42
CA PHE A 26 -13.85 -0.14 -8.60
C PHE A 26 -14.27 -1.06 -7.46
N PHE A 27 -13.31 -1.57 -6.67
CA PHE A 27 -13.57 -2.48 -5.56
C PHE A 27 -13.81 -1.74 -4.24
N GLY A 28 -15.05 -1.70 -3.78
CA GLY A 28 -15.41 -1.14 -2.47
C GLY A 28 -16.81 -1.54 -2.01
N SER A 29 -17.04 -1.49 -0.70
CA SER A 29 -18.34 -1.87 -0.10
C SER A 29 -19.49 -0.95 -0.48
N TYR A 30 -19.18 0.29 -0.92
CA TYR A 30 -20.18 1.22 -1.44
C TYR A 30 -20.26 1.09 -2.97
N PRO A 31 -21.39 0.66 -3.56
CA PRO A 31 -21.49 0.54 -5.00
C PRO A 31 -21.49 1.94 -5.65
N LEU A 32 -20.40 2.27 -6.35
CA LEU A 32 -20.29 3.51 -7.12
C LEU A 32 -20.34 3.17 -8.61
N PRO A 33 -21.23 3.78 -9.40
CA PRO A 33 -21.21 3.61 -10.85
C PRO A 33 -19.89 4.16 -11.40
N ALA A 34 -19.41 3.57 -12.50
CA ALA A 34 -18.13 3.96 -13.10
C ALA A 34 -18.07 5.46 -13.44
N GLY A 35 -19.19 6.07 -13.82
CA GLY A 35 -19.28 7.52 -14.06
C GLY A 35 -18.94 8.35 -12.81
N ALA A 36 -19.48 7.99 -11.65
CA ALA A 36 -19.25 8.71 -10.39
C ALA A 36 -17.78 8.64 -9.94
N ILE A 37 -17.07 7.54 -10.21
CA ILE A 37 -15.64 7.43 -9.91
C ILE A 37 -14.82 8.42 -10.76
N HIS A 38 -15.12 8.51 -12.06
CA HIS A 38 -14.42 9.43 -12.96
C HIS A 38 -14.75 10.89 -12.63
N GLU A 39 -16.00 11.18 -12.30
CA GLU A 39 -16.44 12.51 -11.87
C GLU A 39 -15.78 12.91 -10.55
N ALA A 40 -15.74 12.01 -9.56
CA ALA A 40 -15.04 12.23 -8.29
C ALA A 40 -13.55 12.48 -8.49
N LEU A 41 -12.88 11.70 -9.34
CA LEU A 41 -11.46 11.89 -9.67
C LEU A 41 -11.22 13.23 -10.38
N ALA A 42 -12.10 13.60 -11.32
CA ALA A 42 -11.96 14.84 -12.06
C ALA A 42 -12.30 16.07 -11.20
N ALA A 43 -13.24 15.94 -10.26
CA ALA A 43 -13.55 16.95 -9.26
C ALA A 43 -12.37 17.12 -8.28
N TRP A 44 -11.74 16.03 -7.86
CA TRP A 44 -10.53 16.09 -7.04
C TRP A 44 -9.39 16.83 -7.74
N LEU A 45 -9.14 16.56 -9.03
CA LEU A 45 -8.10 17.24 -9.81
C LEU A 45 -8.40 18.71 -10.11
N ARG A 46 -9.68 19.06 -10.29
CA ARG A 46 -10.12 20.43 -10.65
C ARG A 46 -10.48 21.30 -9.45
N GLY A 47 -10.41 20.78 -8.22
CA GLY A 47 -10.89 21.49 -7.04
C GLY A 47 -12.41 21.73 -7.08
N GLY A 48 -13.16 20.76 -7.62
CA GLY A 48 -14.62 20.79 -7.70
C GLY A 48 -15.31 20.66 -6.34
N PRO A 49 -16.65 20.75 -6.31
CA PRO A 49 -17.42 20.72 -5.07
C PRO A 49 -17.22 19.40 -4.31
N GLU A 50 -17.08 19.52 -2.99
CA GLU A 50 -16.92 18.39 -2.08
C GLU A 50 -18.24 17.62 -1.99
N THR A 51 -18.30 16.49 -2.69
CA THR A 51 -19.45 15.58 -2.72
C THR A 51 -19.14 14.34 -1.88
N GLN A 52 -20.15 13.68 -1.33
CA GLN A 52 -19.97 12.43 -0.57
C GLN A 52 -19.17 11.37 -1.37
N ASP A 53 -19.42 11.25 -2.67
CA ASP A 53 -18.68 10.34 -3.55
C ASP A 53 -17.20 10.71 -3.68
N LEU A 54 -16.88 12.01 -3.72
CA LEU A 54 -15.49 12.49 -3.74
C LEU A 54 -14.77 12.08 -2.45
N VAL A 55 -15.39 12.32 -1.29
CA VAL A 55 -14.81 11.96 0.01
C VAL A 55 -14.56 10.45 0.10
N ILE A 56 -15.53 9.63 -0.34
CA ILE A 56 -15.37 8.16 -0.35
C ILE A 56 -14.22 7.74 -1.28
N VAL A 57 -14.14 8.28 -2.49
CA VAL A 57 -13.09 7.94 -3.45
C VAL A 57 -11.72 8.42 -2.95
N ARG A 58 -11.63 9.63 -2.41
CA ARG A 58 -10.38 10.27 -1.97
C ARG A 58 -9.86 9.71 -0.65
N ASP A 59 -10.67 9.76 0.41
CA ASP A 59 -10.16 9.52 1.76
C ASP A 59 -10.19 8.04 2.12
N ILE A 60 -11.11 7.27 1.52
CA ILE A 60 -11.24 5.84 1.79
C ILE A 60 -10.54 5.02 0.71
N ARG A 61 -10.93 5.15 -0.57
CA ARG A 61 -10.40 4.28 -1.63
C ARG A 61 -8.95 4.62 -2.00
N LEU A 62 -8.68 5.86 -2.38
CA LEU A 62 -7.33 6.29 -2.76
C LEU A 62 -6.35 6.14 -1.59
N GLY A 63 -6.74 6.56 -0.38
CA GLY A 63 -5.94 6.33 0.82
C GLY A 63 -5.53 4.86 1.00
N ARG A 64 -6.48 3.93 0.90
CA ARG A 64 -6.21 2.49 1.00
C ARG A 64 -5.33 1.97 -0.13
N ILE A 65 -5.57 2.41 -1.38
CA ILE A 65 -4.79 1.97 -2.55
C ILE A 65 -3.33 2.40 -2.39
N ILE A 66 -3.09 3.67 -2.03
CA ILE A 66 -1.74 4.21 -1.81
C ILE A 66 -1.03 3.43 -0.70
N LEU A 67 -1.70 3.22 0.44
CA LEU A 67 -1.13 2.46 1.54
C LEU A 67 -0.78 1.03 1.13
N SER A 68 -1.70 0.33 0.46
CA SER A 68 -1.46 -1.05 0.00
C SER A 68 -0.28 -1.16 -0.97
N PHE A 69 -0.14 -0.18 -1.88
CA PHE A 69 0.96 -0.12 -2.82
C PHE A 69 2.30 0.13 -2.12
N LEU A 70 2.35 1.08 -1.19
CA LEU A 70 3.55 1.39 -0.42
C LEU A 70 3.97 0.22 0.47
N THR A 71 3.03 -0.39 1.19
CA THR A 71 3.31 -1.56 2.04
C THR A 71 3.80 -2.75 1.20
N GLY A 72 3.14 -3.06 0.09
CA GLY A 72 3.58 -4.14 -0.81
C GLY A 72 4.98 -3.88 -1.40
N SER A 73 5.27 -2.65 -1.78
CA SER A 73 6.59 -2.25 -2.29
C SER A 73 7.67 -2.39 -1.21
N ALA A 74 7.40 -1.94 0.02
CA ALA A 74 8.32 -2.07 1.13
C ALA A 74 8.63 -3.54 1.47
N LEU A 75 7.61 -4.41 1.46
CA LEU A 75 7.79 -5.85 1.66
C LEU A 75 8.63 -6.50 0.55
N ALA A 76 8.38 -6.13 -0.72
CA ALA A 76 9.16 -6.64 -1.85
C ALA A 76 10.64 -6.23 -1.77
N VAL A 77 10.92 -4.97 -1.42
CA VAL A 77 12.29 -4.47 -1.24
C VAL A 77 12.96 -5.16 -0.05
N SER A 78 12.28 -5.25 1.10
CA SER A 78 12.79 -5.94 2.28
C SER A 78 13.17 -7.38 1.97
N GLY A 79 12.29 -8.13 1.29
CA GLY A 79 12.57 -9.50 0.83
C GLY A 79 13.82 -9.58 -0.05
N GLY A 80 13.96 -8.69 -1.04
CA GLY A 80 15.15 -8.65 -1.90
C GLY A 80 16.45 -8.34 -1.15
N VAL A 81 16.38 -7.43 -0.17
CA VAL A 81 17.53 -7.09 0.69
C VAL A 81 17.93 -8.29 1.56
N PHE A 82 16.97 -8.95 2.22
CA PHE A 82 17.26 -10.12 3.06
C PHE A 82 17.78 -11.31 2.24
N GLN A 83 17.21 -11.56 1.06
CA GLN A 83 17.71 -12.59 0.14
C GLN A 83 19.15 -12.31 -0.29
N GLY A 84 19.50 -11.03 -0.53
CA GLY A 84 20.87 -10.62 -0.87
C GLY A 84 21.85 -10.72 0.30
N LEU A 85 21.45 -10.28 1.50
CA LEU A 85 22.28 -10.30 2.72
C LEU A 85 22.59 -11.73 3.17
N LEU A 86 21.56 -12.57 3.23
CA LEU A 86 21.69 -13.96 3.68
C LEU A 86 22.17 -14.88 2.56
N ARG A 87 22.25 -14.37 1.32
CA ARG A 87 22.55 -15.14 0.10
C ARG A 87 21.70 -16.41 -0.01
N ASN A 88 20.45 -16.31 0.46
CA ASN A 88 19.50 -17.41 0.51
C ASN A 88 18.22 -16.95 -0.20
N PRO A 89 17.90 -17.51 -1.38
CA PRO A 89 16.71 -17.12 -2.15
C PRO A 89 15.38 -17.50 -1.45
N LEU A 90 15.43 -18.31 -0.39
CA LEU A 90 14.26 -18.68 0.42
C LEU A 90 14.11 -17.82 1.68
N ALA A 91 15.04 -16.89 1.94
CA ALA A 91 14.94 -16.02 3.09
C ALA A 91 13.80 -15.00 2.92
N ASP A 92 12.98 -14.87 3.96
CA ASP A 92 11.87 -13.92 4.02
C ASP A 92 11.91 -13.20 5.39
N PRO A 93 11.75 -11.86 5.43
CA PRO A 93 11.72 -11.09 6.69
C PRO A 93 10.74 -11.62 7.75
N PHE A 94 9.63 -12.25 7.36
CA PHE A 94 8.68 -12.89 8.26
C PHE A 94 9.28 -14.08 9.03
N THR A 95 10.21 -14.81 8.41
CA THR A 95 10.88 -15.97 9.06
C THR A 95 11.93 -15.58 10.09
N LEU A 96 12.45 -14.34 10.02
CA LEU A 96 13.47 -13.82 10.93
C LEU A 96 12.89 -13.23 12.22
N GLY A 97 11.57 -13.30 12.41
CA GLY A 97 10.89 -12.81 13.62
C GLY A 97 10.68 -11.29 13.67
N ILE A 98 11.03 -10.56 12.61
CA ILE A 98 10.89 -9.09 12.52
C ILE A 98 9.41 -8.69 12.62
N SER A 99 8.52 -9.41 11.93
CA SER A 99 7.08 -9.15 12.01
C SER A 99 6.49 -9.45 13.39
N SER A 100 7.01 -10.45 14.10
CA SER A 100 6.56 -10.77 15.47
C SER A 100 7.03 -9.72 16.47
N GLY A 101 8.23 -9.15 16.29
CA GLY A 101 8.73 -8.02 17.06
C GLY A 101 7.87 -6.77 16.89
N ALA A 102 7.58 -6.39 15.64
CA ALA A 102 6.66 -5.30 15.31
C ALA A 102 5.26 -5.47 15.92
N ALA A 103 4.69 -6.68 15.83
CA ALA A 103 3.38 -6.98 16.42
C ALA A 103 3.40 -6.89 17.97
N CYS A 104 4.48 -7.34 18.61
CA CYS A 104 4.65 -7.21 20.06
C CYS A 104 4.76 -5.74 20.48
N GLY A 105 5.55 -4.93 19.79
CA GLY A 105 5.67 -3.50 20.05
C GLY A 105 4.35 -2.75 19.88
N ALA A 106 3.59 -3.06 18.81
CA ALA A 106 2.25 -2.55 18.61
C ALA A 106 1.29 -2.93 19.76
N ALA A 107 1.31 -4.20 20.19
CA ALA A 107 0.49 -4.70 21.28
C ALA A 107 0.84 -4.03 22.62
N LEU A 108 2.13 -3.79 22.90
CA LEU A 108 2.58 -3.07 24.08
C LEU A 108 2.12 -1.61 24.07
N ALA A 109 2.23 -0.92 22.93
CA ALA A 109 1.77 0.46 22.80
C ALA A 109 0.25 0.58 22.99
N LEU A 110 -0.53 -0.37 22.46
CA LEU A 110 -1.97 -0.46 22.69
C LEU A 110 -2.29 -0.74 24.17
N GLY A 111 -1.61 -1.71 24.78
CA GLY A 111 -1.87 -2.13 26.15
C GLY A 111 -1.50 -1.09 27.19
N LEU A 112 -0.42 -0.33 26.97
CA LEU A 112 0.03 0.74 27.86
C LEU A 112 -0.65 2.08 27.58
N GLY A 113 -1.47 2.18 26.52
CA GLY A 113 -2.12 3.42 26.12
C GLY A 113 -1.13 4.50 25.69
N TRP A 114 0.03 4.11 25.15
CA TRP A 114 1.06 5.06 24.75
C TRP A 114 0.53 5.90 23.57
N THR A 115 0.37 7.20 23.81
CA THR A 115 -0.08 8.17 22.80
C THR A 115 0.93 9.31 22.73
N LEU A 116 1.27 9.74 21.51
CA LEU A 116 2.06 10.94 21.29
C LEU A 116 1.10 12.09 20.93
N PRO A 117 1.37 13.34 21.35
CA PRO A 117 0.54 14.46 20.94
C PRO A 117 0.61 14.64 19.43
N GLY A 118 -0.53 14.47 18.74
CA GLY A 118 -0.66 14.65 17.30
C GLY A 118 -0.36 13.42 16.43
N LEU A 119 0.14 12.31 17.01
CA LEU A 119 0.39 11.05 16.30
C LEU A 119 -0.03 9.86 17.18
N SER A 120 -0.67 8.85 16.59
CA SER A 120 -0.77 7.57 17.30
C SER A 120 0.65 7.03 17.51
N ALA A 121 1.03 6.60 18.71
CA ALA A 121 2.36 6.02 18.95
C ALA A 121 2.52 4.63 18.26
N LEU A 122 1.40 4.11 17.75
CA LEU A 122 1.27 2.78 17.15
C LEU A 122 2.19 2.53 15.95
N PRO A 123 2.30 3.41 14.94
CA PRO A 123 3.19 3.18 13.81
C PRO A 123 4.66 3.16 14.24
N LEU A 124 5.00 3.95 15.27
CA LEU A 124 6.37 4.02 15.78
C LEU A 124 6.73 2.76 16.59
N ALA A 125 5.80 2.27 17.41
CA ALA A 125 6.00 1.07 18.19
C ALA A 125 5.91 -0.22 17.35
N ALA A 126 5.34 -0.15 16.15
CA ALA A 126 5.21 -1.26 15.21
C ALA A 126 6.34 -1.31 14.14
N LEU A 127 7.34 -0.44 14.23
CA LEU A 127 8.55 -0.44 13.39
C LEU A 127 9.63 -1.33 14.00
#